data_AF-A0A966IGT4-F1
#
_entry.id   AF-A0A966IGT4-F1
#
_cell.length_a   1.000
_cell.length_b   1.000
_cell.length_c   1.000
_cell.angle_alpha   90.00
_cell.angle_beta   90.00
_cell.angle_gamma   90.00
#
_symmetry.space_group_name_H-M   'P 1'
#
loop_
_entity.id
_entity.type
_entity.pdbx_description
1 polymer ?
#
loop_
_entity_poly.entity_id
_entity_poly.type
_entity_poly.pdbx_seq_one_letter_code
_entity_poly.pdbx_strand_id
1 'polypeptide(L)'
;MHENLKDFNSIKGFLDHEEGILLYQMAKKYCIKTFAVEIGSYCGKSACYIGEACKENRTHLVTIDHHRGSEEQQYGEEYFDGGILTIHDIYDSELEGGQAPREIYKKALEENFKLVKRVKSLVALEKIS
;
A
#
# COMPACT_ATOMS: atom_id res chain seq x y z
N MET A 1 -1.58 32.61 0.98
CA MET A 1 -2.10 31.23 1.07
C MET A 1 -1.67 30.50 -0.19
N HIS A 2 -1.15 29.27 -0.10
CA HIS A 2 -0.80 28.48 -1.29
C HIS A 2 -2.07 27.83 -1.85
N GLU A 3 -2.76 28.55 -2.71
CA GLU A 3 -4.10 28.19 -3.20
C GLU A 3 -4.12 27.06 -4.24
N ASN A 4 -2.98 26.45 -4.60
CA ASN A 4 -2.91 25.47 -5.70
C ASN A 4 -2.08 24.21 -5.40
N LEU A 5 -1.90 23.84 -4.12
CA LEU A 5 -1.25 22.56 -3.85
C LEU A 5 -2.19 21.42 -4.24
N LYS A 6 -1.69 20.48 -5.03
CA LYS A 6 -2.48 19.33 -5.48
C LYS A 6 -2.96 18.55 -4.25
N ASP A 7 -4.25 18.23 -4.24
CA ASP A 7 -4.79 17.26 -3.30
C ASP A 7 -4.39 15.85 -3.74
N PHE A 8 -3.71 15.13 -2.85
CA PHE A 8 -3.22 13.77 -3.07
C PHE A 8 -4.21 12.70 -2.59
N ASN A 9 -5.52 12.99 -2.55
CA ASN A 9 -6.58 12.06 -2.15
C ASN A 9 -6.70 10.78 -2.99
N SER A 10 -6.11 10.72 -4.19
CA SER A 10 -6.02 9.46 -4.96
C SER A 10 -5.01 8.47 -4.38
N ILE A 11 -4.14 8.90 -3.46
CA ILE A 11 -3.15 8.06 -2.81
C ILE A 11 -3.74 7.54 -1.50
N LYS A 12 -3.72 6.22 -1.31
CA LYS A 12 -4.18 5.58 -0.07
C LYS A 12 -3.36 6.11 1.11
N GLY A 13 -4.01 6.44 2.22
CA GLY A 13 -3.34 6.86 3.44
C GLY A 13 -4.19 7.75 4.33
N PHE A 14 -3.69 7.97 5.54
CA PHE A 14 -4.38 8.68 6.61
C PHE A 14 -3.73 10.04 6.79
N LEU A 15 -4.22 11.03 6.04
CA LEU A 15 -3.80 12.42 6.17
C LEU A 15 -4.88 13.32 5.58
N ASP A 16 -5.37 14.28 6.36
CA ASP A 16 -6.28 15.30 5.86
C ASP A 16 -5.55 16.26 4.91
N HIS A 17 -6.29 16.88 3.98
CA HIS A 17 -5.70 17.82 3.05
C HIS A 17 -5.12 19.05 3.75
N GLU A 18 -5.78 19.59 4.78
CA GLU A 18 -5.29 20.75 5.53
C GLU A 18 -4.03 20.41 6.34
N GLU A 19 -3.96 19.20 6.90
CA GLU A 19 -2.75 18.69 7.56
C GLU A 19 -1.59 18.52 6.56
N GLY A 20 -1.87 18.01 5.36
CA GLY A 20 -0.88 17.91 4.29
C GLY A 20 -0.36 19.27 3.84
N ILE A 21 -1.22 20.27 3.73
CA ILE A 21 -0.82 21.66 3.47
C ILE A 21 0.12 22.17 4.58
N LEU A 22 -0.18 21.89 5.84
CA LEU A 22 0.69 22.28 6.95
C LEU A 22 2.07 21.62 6.86
N LEU A 23 2.14 20.31 6.58
CA LEU A 23 3.40 19.59 6.38
C LEU A 23 4.22 20.21 5.23
N TYR A 24 3.58 20.47 4.09
CA TYR A 24 4.21 21.16 2.97
C TYR A 24 4.78 22.52 3.42
N GLN A 25 4.01 23.34 4.13
CA GLN A 25 4.43 24.68 4.55
C GLN A 25 5.64 24.63 5.50
N MET A 26 5.65 23.66 6.43
CA MET A 26 6.78 23.47 7.35
C MET A 26 8.04 23.04 6.59
N ALA A 27 7.94 22.02 5.73
CA ALA A 27 9.08 21.59 4.92
C ALA A 27 9.58 22.72 4.00
N LYS A 28 8.67 23.47 3.39
CA LYS A 28 9.00 24.61 2.51
C LYS A 28 9.77 25.69 3.27
N LYS A 29 9.39 25.96 4.51
CA LYS A 29 10.01 27.00 5.34
C LYS A 29 11.37 26.57 5.91
N TYR A 30 11.52 25.31 6.30
CA TYR A 30 12.67 24.87 7.10
C TYR A 30 13.69 24.01 6.32
N CYS A 31 13.28 23.28 5.28
CA CYS A 31 14.16 22.41 4.50
C CYS A 31 14.76 23.13 3.27
N ILE A 32 15.59 24.14 3.52
CA ILE A 32 16.23 24.97 2.47
C ILE A 32 17.70 24.57 2.25
N LYS A 33 18.47 24.40 3.34
CA LYS A 33 19.86 23.90 3.33
C LYS A 33 20.01 22.56 4.05
N THR A 34 18.87 21.95 4.38
CA THR A 34 18.73 20.69 5.10
C THR A 34 17.74 19.82 4.35
N PHE A 35 17.59 18.56 4.77
CA PHE A 35 16.63 17.62 4.20
C PHE A 35 15.54 17.27 5.23
N ALA A 36 14.41 16.76 4.76
CA ALA A 36 13.35 16.24 5.60
C ALA A 36 13.52 14.73 5.81
N VAL A 37 13.12 14.23 6.98
CA VAL A 37 12.98 12.79 7.26
C VAL A 37 11.55 12.52 7.67
N GLU A 38 10.95 11.48 7.10
CA GLU A 38 9.64 10.95 7.48
C GLU A 38 9.81 9.53 8.02
N ILE A 39 9.17 9.22 9.15
CA ILE A 39 9.10 7.87 9.72
C ILE A 39 7.65 7.39 9.57
N GLY A 40 7.46 6.29 8.83
CA GLY A 40 6.14 5.82 8.41
C GLY A 40 5.74 6.46 7.07
N SER A 41 5.92 5.71 5.99
CA SER A 41 5.61 6.14 4.61
C SER A 41 4.26 5.62 4.14
N TYR A 42 3.84 4.44 4.61
CA TYR A 42 2.65 3.74 4.12
C TYR A 42 2.62 3.68 2.58
N CYS A 43 1.59 4.23 1.93
CA CYS A 43 1.54 4.40 0.47
C CYS A 43 1.98 5.79 -0.03
N GLY A 44 2.55 6.63 0.85
CA GLY A 44 3.25 7.86 0.48
C GLY A 44 2.40 9.13 0.40
N LYS A 45 1.19 9.16 0.98
CA LYS A 45 0.29 10.33 0.90
C LYS A 45 0.95 11.59 1.49
N SER A 46 1.46 11.52 2.72
CA SER A 46 2.21 12.62 3.38
C SER A 46 3.53 12.93 2.67
N ALA A 47 4.24 11.90 2.21
CA ALA A 47 5.48 12.04 1.45
C ALA A 47 5.31 12.91 0.20
N CYS A 48 4.16 12.87 -0.48
CA CYS A 48 3.89 13.74 -1.63
C CYS A 48 3.85 15.23 -1.26
N TYR A 49 3.22 15.59 -0.13
CA TYR A 49 3.16 16.97 0.35
C TYR A 49 4.56 17.48 0.74
N ILE A 50 5.30 16.70 1.53
CA ILE A 50 6.66 17.06 1.99
C ILE A 50 7.62 17.09 0.79
N GLY A 51 7.49 16.11 -0.11
CA GLY A 51 8.32 15.96 -1.30
C GLY A 51 8.18 17.13 -2.28
N GLU A 52 6.97 17.66 -2.49
CA GLU A 52 6.79 18.85 -3.34
C GLU A 52 7.53 20.06 -2.77
N ALA A 53 7.45 20.28 -1.44
CA ALA A 53 8.19 21.36 -0.78
C ALA A 53 9.72 21.20 -0.90
N CYS A 54 10.23 19.99 -0.64
CA CYS A 54 11.66 19.67 -0.79
C CYS A 54 12.13 19.84 -2.24
N LYS A 55 11.35 19.36 -3.22
CA LYS A 55 11.62 19.52 -4.64
C LYS A 55 11.74 20.99 -5.04
N GLU A 56 10.81 21.84 -4.60
CA GLU A 56 10.90 23.27 -4.88
C GLU A 56 12.09 23.95 -4.20
N ASN A 57 12.48 23.49 -3.02
CA ASN A 57 13.68 23.98 -2.31
C ASN A 57 14.98 23.38 -2.83
N ARG A 58 14.93 22.43 -3.77
CA ARG A 58 16.07 21.65 -4.26
C ARG A 58 16.79 20.90 -3.13
N THR A 59 16.02 20.38 -2.19
CA THR A 59 16.48 19.53 -1.09
C THR A 59 15.85 18.14 -1.19
N HIS A 60 16.22 17.25 -0.26
CA HIS A 60 15.75 15.87 -0.26
C HIS A 60 14.72 15.61 0.83
N LEU A 61 13.86 14.63 0.57
CA LEU A 61 13.06 13.94 1.57
C LEU A 61 13.58 12.50 1.62
N VAL A 62 13.85 11.99 2.82
CA VAL A 62 14.12 10.58 3.09
C VAL A 62 12.95 10.02 3.87
N THR A 63 12.26 9.03 3.32
CA THR A 63 11.17 8.34 4.02
C THR A 63 11.65 6.96 4.46
N ILE A 64 11.29 6.57 5.67
CA ILE A 64 11.73 5.31 6.29
C ILE A 64 10.48 4.54 6.71
N ASP A 65 10.32 3.35 6.15
CA ASP A 65 9.25 2.44 6.46
C ASP A 65 9.71 1.00 6.19
N HIS A 66 9.26 0.06 7.02
CA HIS A 66 9.50 -1.35 6.79
C HIS A 66 8.51 -1.96 5.78
N HIS A 67 7.44 -1.23 5.42
CA HIS A 67 6.40 -1.59 4.46
C HIS A 67 5.73 -2.94 4.72
N ARG A 68 5.52 -3.26 6.00
CA ARG A 68 4.78 -4.48 6.42
C ARG A 68 3.43 -4.15 7.08
N GLY A 69 2.97 -2.90 6.97
CA GLY A 69 1.85 -2.34 7.75
C GLY A 69 2.31 -1.94 9.15
N SER A 70 1.69 -0.92 9.75
CA SER A 70 1.89 -0.63 11.19
C SER A 70 1.47 -1.83 12.04
N GLU A 71 1.86 -1.90 13.32
CA GLU A 71 1.53 -3.03 14.20
C GLU A 71 0.03 -3.36 14.11
N GLU A 72 -0.82 -2.34 14.19
CA GLU A 72 -2.28 -2.45 14.14
C GLU A 72 -2.87 -2.78 12.75
N GLN A 73 -2.05 -2.73 11.69
CA GLN A 73 -2.39 -3.16 10.33
C GLN A 73 -1.80 -4.54 9.96
N GLN A 74 -1.12 -5.19 10.90
CA GLN A 74 -0.65 -6.55 10.72
C GLN A 74 -1.78 -7.55 10.93
N TYR A 75 -1.55 -8.76 10.46
CA TYR A 75 -2.51 -9.84 10.60
C TYR A 75 -2.89 -10.07 12.07
N GLY A 76 -4.20 -10.09 12.37
CA GLY A 76 -4.75 -10.33 13.69
C GLY A 76 -5.15 -9.06 14.44
N GLU A 77 -4.80 -7.89 13.90
CA GLU A 77 -5.03 -6.60 14.52
C GLU A 77 -6.21 -5.84 13.89
N GLU A 78 -6.71 -4.84 14.63
CA GLU A 78 -7.98 -4.16 14.36
C GLU A 78 -8.08 -3.49 12.97
N TYR A 79 -6.96 -3.04 12.39
CA TYR A 79 -6.94 -2.27 11.14
C TYR A 79 -6.30 -3.04 9.97
N PHE A 80 -6.23 -4.38 10.05
CA PHE A 80 -5.79 -5.20 8.94
C PHE A 80 -6.73 -5.08 7.73
N ASP A 81 -6.20 -4.61 6.59
CA ASP A 81 -6.98 -4.46 5.36
C ASP A 81 -6.89 -5.75 4.52
N GLY A 82 -8.03 -6.45 4.41
CA GLY A 82 -8.16 -7.68 3.63
C GLY A 82 -7.92 -7.45 2.12
N GLY A 83 -7.86 -8.54 1.35
CA GLY A 83 -7.65 -8.45 -0.10
C GLY A 83 -8.08 -9.71 -0.84
N ILE A 84 -8.25 -9.59 -2.16
CA ILE A 84 -8.60 -10.70 -3.04
C ILE A 84 -7.36 -11.15 -3.82
N LEU A 85 -7.05 -12.45 -3.74
CA LEU A 85 -6.09 -13.14 -4.60
C LEU A 85 -6.86 -13.92 -5.68
N THR A 86 -6.63 -13.62 -6.96
CA THR A 86 -7.18 -14.40 -8.07
C THR A 86 -6.11 -15.24 -8.75
N ILE A 87 -6.39 -16.52 -8.99
CA ILE A 87 -5.46 -17.45 -9.65
C ILE A 87 -6.19 -18.13 -10.81
N HIS A 88 -5.64 -18.03 -12.02
CA HIS A 88 -6.18 -18.63 -13.24
C HIS A 88 -5.45 -19.95 -13.58
N ASP A 89 -6.01 -20.74 -14.50
CA ASP A 89 -5.45 -22.01 -14.98
C ASP A 89 -5.28 -23.08 -13.88
N ILE A 90 -6.23 -23.13 -12.94
CA ILE A 90 -6.32 -24.22 -11.97
C ILE A 90 -7.12 -25.38 -12.55
N TYR A 91 -6.41 -26.46 -12.79
CA TYR A 91 -6.94 -27.75 -13.24
C TYR A 91 -7.01 -28.74 -12.07
N ASP A 92 -7.95 -29.69 -12.09
CA ASP A 92 -8.14 -30.64 -10.99
C ASP A 92 -7.27 -31.90 -11.11
N SER A 93 -6.74 -32.16 -12.32
CA SER A 93 -5.80 -33.24 -12.60
C SER A 93 -4.76 -32.83 -13.64
N GLU A 94 -3.65 -33.57 -13.70
CA GLU A 94 -2.59 -33.40 -14.71
C GLU A 94 -3.09 -33.69 -16.14
N LEU A 95 -4.17 -34.44 -16.30
CA LEU A 95 -4.80 -34.73 -17.60
C LEU A 95 -5.51 -33.50 -18.18
N GLU A 96 -5.95 -32.58 -17.33
CA GLU A 96 -6.67 -31.37 -17.73
C GLU A 96 -5.72 -30.19 -18.00
N GLY A 97 -4.54 -30.16 -17.36
CA GLY A 97 -3.53 -29.13 -17.60
C GLY A 97 -2.41 -29.10 -16.56
N GLY A 98 -1.51 -28.13 -16.72
CA GLY A 98 -0.35 -27.95 -15.83
C GLY A 98 -0.75 -27.60 -14.39
N GLN A 99 0.01 -28.07 -13.41
CA GLN A 99 -0.39 -28.01 -11.99
C GLN A 99 0.22 -26.85 -11.20
N ALA A 100 1.12 -26.04 -11.78
CA ALA A 100 1.76 -24.95 -11.05
C ALA A 100 0.77 -23.96 -10.40
N PRO A 101 -0.30 -23.49 -11.07
CA PRO A 101 -1.30 -22.63 -10.44
C PRO A 101 -2.10 -23.34 -9.34
N ARG A 102 -2.34 -24.65 -9.48
CA ARG A 102 -3.03 -25.45 -8.47
C ARG A 102 -2.22 -25.54 -7.17
N GLU A 103 -0.90 -25.70 -7.26
CA GLU A 103 -0.05 -25.77 -6.07
C GLU A 103 -0.02 -24.42 -5.32
N ILE A 104 -0.02 -23.30 -6.03
CA ILE A 104 -0.16 -21.97 -5.42
C ILE A 104 -1.53 -21.82 -4.74
N TYR A 105 -2.60 -22.27 -5.39
CA TYR A 105 -3.95 -22.26 -4.83
C TYR A 105 -4.07 -23.12 -3.56
N LYS A 106 -3.56 -24.35 -3.57
CA LYS A 106 -3.52 -25.22 -2.38
C LYS A 106 -2.73 -24.56 -1.25
N LYS A 107 -1.56 -24.00 -1.57
CA LYS A 107 -0.72 -23.33 -0.59
C LYS A 107 -1.43 -22.14 0.05
N ALA A 108 -2.11 -21.32 -0.75
CA ALA A 108 -2.90 -20.20 -0.24
C ALA A 108 -4.02 -20.66 0.71
N LEU A 109 -4.69 -21.78 0.41
CA LEU A 109 -5.72 -22.37 1.26
C LEU A 109 -5.19 -22.97 2.58
N GLU A 110 -3.95 -23.47 2.58
CA GLU A 110 -3.27 -23.94 3.79
C GLU A 110 -2.82 -22.79 4.70
N GLU A 111 -2.61 -21.62 4.11
CA GLU A 111 -2.30 -20.40 4.81
C GLU A 111 -3.59 -19.65 5.13
N ASN A 112 -3.64 -18.40 4.71
CA ASN A 112 -4.52 -17.42 5.27
C ASN A 112 -5.57 -16.93 4.27
N PHE A 113 -5.92 -17.81 3.32
CA PHE A 113 -6.89 -17.50 2.29
C PHE A 113 -8.06 -18.46 2.33
N LYS A 114 -9.26 -17.91 2.12
CA LYS A 114 -10.49 -18.66 1.97
C LYS A 114 -10.99 -18.55 0.54
N LEU A 115 -11.40 -19.67 -0.05
CA LEU A 115 -12.07 -19.66 -1.36
C LEU A 115 -13.38 -18.89 -1.28
N VAL A 116 -13.50 -17.83 -2.10
CA VAL A 116 -14.72 -17.05 -2.26
C VAL A 116 -15.55 -17.60 -3.42
N LYS A 117 -14.91 -17.83 -4.58
CA LYS A 117 -15.58 -18.29 -5.79
C LYS A 117 -14.62 -18.99 -6.73
N ARG A 118 -15.12 -20.00 -7.46
CA ARG A 118 -14.46 -20.60 -8.62
C ARG A 118 -15.34 -20.47 -9.86
N VAL A 119 -14.75 -20.09 -10.99
CA VAL A 119 -15.40 -20.11 -12.32
C VAL A 119 -14.45 -20.79 -13.28
N LYS A 120 -14.79 -22.01 -13.71
CA LYS A 120 -13.90 -22.86 -14.53
C LYS A 120 -12.52 -22.99 -13.86
N SER A 121 -11.46 -22.54 -14.53
CA SER A 121 -10.09 -22.59 -14.04
C SER A 121 -9.67 -21.38 -13.18
N LEU A 122 -10.53 -20.37 -13.01
CA LEU A 122 -10.26 -19.19 -12.18
C LEU A 122 -10.80 -19.40 -10.76
N VAL A 123 -9.99 -19.13 -9.74
CA VAL A 123 -10.44 -18.97 -8.34
C VAL A 123 -10.20 -17.54 -7.87
N ALA A 124 -11.08 -17.08 -6.98
CA ALA A 124 -10.89 -15.89 -6.17
C ALA A 124 -10.87 -16.30 -4.69
N LEU A 125 -9.83 -15.87 -3.98
CA LEU A 125 -9.60 -16.14 -2.58
C LEU A 125 -9.58 -14.83 -1.81
N GLU A 126 -10.21 -14.81 -0.64
CA GLU A 126 -10.16 -13.69 0.30
C GLU A 126 -9.08 -13.97 1.33
N LYS A 127 -8.20 -13.01 1.56
CA LYS A 127 -7.25 -13.07 2.66
C LYS A 127 -8.02 -12.89 3.96
N ILE A 128 -8.17 -13.99 4.69
CA ILE A 128 -8.83 -14.03 6.00
C ILE A 128 -7.85 -13.77 7.13
N SER A 129 -6.55 -13.62 6.81
CA SER A 129 -5.47 -13.64 7.77
C SER A 129 -4.12 -13.01 7.28
#